data_AF-A0A2M7G1C7-F1
#
_entry.id   AF-A0A2M7G1C7-F1
#
_cell.length_a   1.000
_cell.length_b   1.000
_cell.length_c   1.000
_cell.angle_alpha   90.00
_cell.angle_beta   90.00
_cell.angle_gamma   90.00
#
_symmetry.space_group_name_H-M   'P 1'
#
loop_
_entity.id
_entity.type
_entity.pdbx_description
1 polymer ?
#
loop_
_entity_poly.entity_id
_entity_poly.type
_entity_poly.pdbx_seq_one_letter_code
_entity_poly.pdbx_strand_id
1 'polypeptide(L)'
;MEGILALMIPIVAIVVWSPMGKAIAQTITAGAGAQADPAVKALSVRVQALELRLREQDEQVRLLQENSAFFKELLASPHEPPNT
;
A
#
# COMPACT_ATOMS: atom_id res chain seq x y z
N MET A 1 1.81 -5.88 -15.69
CA MET A 1 1.83 -5.92 -14.22
C MET A 1 3.11 -6.59 -13.68
N GLU A 2 4.30 -6.36 -14.26
CA GLU A 2 5.55 -6.98 -13.76
C GLU A 2 6.41 -6.02 -12.91
N GLY A 3 6.27 -4.70 -13.11
CA GLY A 3 7.07 -3.70 -12.40
C GLY A 3 6.81 -3.60 -10.89
N ILE A 4 5.61 -3.96 -10.42
CA ILE A 4 5.25 -3.88 -9.00
C ILE A 4 6.01 -4.95 -8.20
N LEU A 5 6.18 -6.15 -8.78
CA LEU A 5 6.89 -7.25 -8.12
C LEU A 5 8.37 -6.90 -7.89
N ALA A 6 9.00 -6.25 -8.88
CA ALA A 6 10.40 -5.80 -8.80
C ALA A 6 10.62 -4.75 -7.71
N LEU A 7 9.62 -3.89 -7.44
CA LEU A 7 9.64 -2.91 -6.36
C LEU A 7 9.46 -3.53 -4.96
N MET A 8 8.81 -4.69 -4.87
CA MET A 8 8.61 -5.40 -3.59
C MET A 8 9.86 -6.16 -3.13
N ILE A 9 10.69 -6.66 -4.06
CA ILE A 9 11.92 -7.43 -3.74
C ILE A 9 12.86 -6.68 -2.77
N PRO A 10 13.23 -5.40 -2.98
CA PRO A 10 14.11 -4.70 -2.04
C PRO A 10 13.47 -4.53 -0.66
N ILE A 11 12.15 -4.29 -0.59
CA ILE A 11 11.43 -4.12 0.68
C ILE A 11 11.43 -5.44 1.46
N VAL A 12 11.12 -6.55 0.80
CA VAL A 12 11.14 -7.89 1.40
C VAL A 12 12.56 -8.27 1.83
N ALA A 13 13.58 -7.97 1.03
CA ALA A 13 14.98 -8.23 1.37
C ALA A 13 15.43 -7.43 2.61
N ILE A 14 15.02 -6.16 2.73
CA ILE A 14 15.30 -5.31 3.90
C ILE A 14 14.60 -5.87 5.14
N VAL A 15 13.33 -6.27 5.02
CA VAL A 15 12.58 -6.84 6.14
C VAL A 15 13.27 -8.12 6.62
N VAL A 16 13.61 -9.05 5.72
CA VAL A 16 14.25 -10.34 6.05
C VAL A 16 15.62 -10.18 6.73
N TRP A 17 16.40 -9.16 6.37
CA TRP A 17 17.70 -8.87 7.01
C TRP A 17 17.60 -8.06 8.31
N SER A 18 16.45 -7.43 8.56
CA SER A 18 16.21 -6.69 9.80
C SER A 18 15.90 -7.61 10.98
N PRO A 19 16.09 -7.16 12.23
CA PRO A 19 15.66 -7.89 13.43
C PRO A 19 14.17 -8.27 13.38
N MET A 20 13.36 -7.49 12.68
CA MET A 20 11.92 -7.71 12.51
C MET A 20 11.63 -8.90 11.59
N GLY A 21 12.33 -9.05 10.46
CA GLY A 21 12.15 -10.22 9.58
C GLY A 21 12.74 -11.49 10.16
N LYS A 22 13.82 -11.41 10.96
CA LYS A 22 14.30 -12.56 11.75
C LYS A 22 13.26 -13.02 12.77
N ALA A 23 12.61 -12.09 13.48
CA ALA A 23 11.54 -12.43 14.42
C ALA A 23 10.33 -13.06 13.71
N ILE A 24 9.90 -12.51 12.57
CA ILE A 24 8.80 -13.07 11.77
C ILE A 24 9.18 -14.46 11.21
N ALA A 25 10.37 -14.62 10.65
CA ALA A 25 10.86 -15.91 10.17
C ALA A 25 10.97 -16.93 11.31
N GLN A 26 11.44 -16.53 12.49
CA GLN A 26 11.45 -17.38 13.68
C GLN A 26 10.04 -17.76 14.12
N THR A 27 9.04 -16.87 14.06
CA THR A 27 7.65 -17.22 14.39
C THR A 27 7.02 -18.18 13.38
N ILE A 28 7.34 -18.06 12.09
CA ILE A 28 6.88 -18.99 11.04
C ILE A 28 7.56 -20.35 11.21
N THR A 29 8.87 -20.37 11.50
CA THR A 29 9.65 -21.60 11.71
C THR A 29 9.28 -22.28 13.05
N ALA A 30 8.90 -21.51 14.07
CA ALA A 30 8.43 -22.00 15.36
C ALA A 30 6.93 -22.35 15.37
N GLY A 31 6.24 -22.17 14.24
CA GLY A 31 4.80 -22.40 14.04
C GLY A 31 4.36 -23.86 14.04
N ALA A 32 4.95 -24.71 14.90
CA ALA A 32 4.45 -26.05 15.17
C ALA A 32 4.01 -26.28 16.63
N GLY A 33 4.15 -25.31 17.55
CA GLY A 33 3.66 -25.55 18.92
C GLY A 33 3.71 -24.44 19.97
N ALA A 34 4.27 -23.27 19.71
CA ALA A 34 4.30 -22.19 20.71
C ALA A 34 3.19 -21.17 20.41
N GLN A 35 2.27 -20.98 21.37
CA GLN A 35 1.26 -19.92 21.35
C GLN A 35 1.92 -18.59 20.97
N ALA A 36 1.44 -17.97 19.88
CA ALA A 36 2.00 -16.72 19.38
C ALA A 36 2.03 -15.66 20.50
N ASP A 37 3.20 -15.06 20.70
CA ASP A 37 3.45 -14.03 21.71
C ASP A 37 2.36 -12.92 21.62
N PRO A 38 1.74 -12.50 22.74
CA PRO A 38 0.75 -11.43 22.76
C PRO A 38 1.22 -10.14 22.06
N ALA A 39 2.53 -9.86 22.04
CA ALA A 39 3.10 -8.74 21.30
C ALA A 39 2.96 -8.89 19.78
N VAL A 40 3.13 -10.11 19.26
CA VAL A 40 2.95 -10.42 17.83
C VAL A 40 1.48 -10.33 17.43
N LYS A 41 0.58 -10.78 18.30
CA LYS A 41 -0.87 -10.62 18.08
C LYS A 41 -1.27 -9.13 18.06
N ALA A 42 -0.75 -8.32 18.98
CA ALA A 42 -1.00 -6.88 19.00
C ALA A 42 -0.42 -6.18 17.75
N LEU A 43 0.76 -6.60 17.30
CA LEU A 43 1.36 -6.10 16.07
C LEU A 43 0.51 -6.46 14.85
N SER A 44 0.03 -7.70 14.74
CA SER A 44 -0.86 -8.13 13.66
C SER A 44 -2.13 -7.28 13.56
N VAL A 45 -2.76 -6.95 14.70
CA VAL A 45 -3.96 -6.08 14.72
C VAL A 45 -3.63 -4.68 14.23
N ARG A 46 -2.47 -4.12 14.62
CA ARG A 46 -2.02 -2.80 14.15
C ARG A 46 -1.71 -2.80 12.65
N VAL A 47 -1.08 -3.85 12.14
CA VAL A 47 -0.81 -4.00 10.71
C VAL A 47 -2.12 -4.04 9.91
N GLN A 48 -3.10 -4.83 10.33
CA GLN A 48 -4.42 -4.88 9.68
C GLN A 48 -5.12 -3.51 9.68
N ALA A 49 -5.04 -2.76 10.79
CA ALA A 49 -5.59 -1.41 10.86
C ALA A 49 -4.87 -0.42 9.93
N LEU A 50 -3.54 -0.54 9.81
CA LEU A 50 -2.75 0.28 8.90
C LEU A 50 -3.02 -0.06 7.43
N GLU A 51 -3.16 -1.34 7.08
CA GLU A 51 -3.54 -1.80 5.74
C GLU A 51 -4.92 -1.29 5.33
N LEU A 52 -5.87 -1.24 6.26
CA LEU A 52 -7.20 -0.69 6.00
C LEU A 52 -7.13 0.82 5.73
N ARG A 53 -6.39 1.56 6.56
CA ARG A 53 -6.18 3.01 6.38
C ARG A 53 -5.46 3.32 5.07
N LEU A 54 -4.50 2.49 4.68
CA LEU A 54 -3.80 2.66 3.41
C LEU A 54 -4.76 2.51 2.23
N ARG A 55 -5.65 1.50 2.27
CA ARG A 55 -6.69 1.33 1.23
C ARG A 55 -7.65 2.50 1.16
N GLU A 56 -8.06 3.03 2.31
CA GLU A 56 -8.92 4.22 2.37
C GLU A 56 -8.22 5.45 1.77
N GLN A 57 -6.94 5.66 2.10
CA GLN A 57 -6.16 6.75 1.54
C GLN A 57 -5.93 6.62 0.04
N ASP A 58 -5.69 5.41 -0.46
CA ASP A 58 -5.53 5.15 -1.89
C ASP A 58 -6.81 5.52 -2.68
N GLU A 59 -7.98 5.15 -2.15
CA GLU A 59 -9.26 5.55 -2.74
C GLU A 59 -9.47 7.08 -2.70
N GLN A 60 -9.07 7.74 -1.61
CA GLN A 60 -9.14 9.21 -1.53
C GLN A 60 -8.24 9.88 -2.56
N VAL A 61 -7.02 9.39 -2.74
CA VAL A 61 -6.10 9.90 -3.77
C VAL A 61 -6.69 9.69 -5.16
N ARG A 62 -7.27 8.51 -5.42
CA ARG A 62 -7.92 8.23 -6.71
C ARG A 62 -9.06 9.19 -7.01
N LEU A 63 -9.97 9.40 -6.05
CA LEU A 63 -11.07 10.37 -6.18
C LEU A 63 -10.55 11.80 -6.43
N LEU A 64 -9.47 12.20 -5.75
CA LEU A 64 -8.86 13.52 -5.94
C LEU A 64 -8.24 13.67 -7.35
N GLN A 65 -7.63 12.61 -7.86
CA GLN A 65 -7.09 12.57 -9.23
C GLN A 65 -8.21 12.64 -10.28
N GLU A 66 -9.31 11.90 -10.08
CA GLU A 66 -10.51 11.96 -10.94
C GLU A 66 -11.08 13.39 -10.97
N ASN A 67 -11.22 14.03 -9.81
CA ASN A 67 -11.67 15.43 -9.72
C ASN A 67 -10.71 16.40 -10.42
N SER A 68 -9.40 16.21 -10.26
CA SER A 68 -8.41 17.05 -10.94
C SER A 68 -8.48 16.89 -12.47
N ALA A 69 -8.65 15.66 -12.96
CA ALA A 69 -8.83 15.40 -14.38
C ALA A 69 -10.10 16.04 -14.92
N PHE A 70 -11.22 15.93 -14.19
CA PHE A 70 -12.47 16.58 -14.53
C PHE A 70 -12.34 18.10 -14.63
N PHE A 71 -11.69 18.75 -13.66
CA PHE A 71 -11.47 20.20 -13.72
C PHE A 71 -10.54 20.61 -14.85
N LYS A 72 -9.52 19.81 -15.17
CA LYS A 72 -8.66 20.05 -16.34
C LYS A 72 -9.46 20.00 -17.64
N GLU A 73 -10.37 19.04 -17.80
CA GLU A 73 -11.22 18.94 -18.98
C GLU A 73 -12.19 20.13 -19.11
N LEU A 74 -12.85 20.51 -18.01
CA LEU A 74 -13.72 21.69 -17.98
C LEU A 74 -12.98 22.98 -18.35
N LEU A 75 -11.75 23.15 -17.85
CA LEU A 75 -10.92 24.33 -18.11
C LEU A 75 -10.20 24.28 -19.46
N ALA A 76 -10.01 23.10 -20.06
CA ALA A 76 -9.49 22.95 -21.42
C ALA A 76 -10.53 23.32 -22.50
N SER A 77 -11.81 23.40 -22.12
CA SER A 77 -12.89 23.91 -22.97
C SER A 77 -13.09 25.43 -22.83
N PRO A 78 -12.23 26.26 -23.45
CA PRO A 78 -12.69 27.51 -24.04
C PRO A 78 -12.06 27.76 -25.42
N HIS A 79 -12.94 27.99 -26.41
CA HIS A 79 -12.67 28.67 -27.67
C HIS A 79 -11.94 27.88 -28.78
N GLU A 80 -12.64 26.94 -29.43
CA GLU A 80 -12.45 26.77 -30.88
C GLU A 80 -13.50 27.65 -31.57
N PRO A 81 -13.16 28.87 -32.04
CA PRO A 81 -14.09 29.61 -32.89
C PRO A 81 -14.31 28.80 -34.17
N PRO A 82 -15.56 28.73 -34.70
CA PRO A 82 -15.84 28.02 -35.93
C PRO A 82 -14.97 28.60 -37.05
N ASN A 83 -14.11 27.76 -37.63
CA ASN A 83 -13.39 28.09 -38.85
C ASN A 83 -14.42 28.41 -39.94
N THR A 84 -14.48 29.70 -40.32
CA THR A 84 -15.16 30.20 -41.52
C THR A 84 -14.49 29.70 -42.78
#